data_AF-A0A7S3F834-F1
#
_entry.id   AF-A0A7S3F834-F1
#
_cell.length_a   1.000
_cell.length_b   1.000
_cell.length_c   1.000
_cell.angle_alpha   90.00
_cell.angle_beta   90.00
_cell.angle_gamma   90.00
#
_symmetry.space_group_name_H-M   'P 1'
#
loop_
_entity.id
_entity.type
_entity.pdbx_description
1 polymer ?
#
loop_
_entity_poly.entity_id
_entity_poly.type
_entity_poly.pdbx_seq_one_letter_code
_entity_poly.pdbx_strand_id
1 'polypeptide(L)'
;SAYVARAYASKDAACGVFSSVGGDGALELRLAAHRASATNFWSGRWRARYRAEQTGDGALRLTGAVKVCVHYYEEGNVQLNTEFGVEPAKVVKYGEGAEALASALVGAIEAVEQEYHASLQEAFKEFSANTFKDLRRKLPVTMAKFDWQRAQHKVAVELATKEKEAVAGK
;
A
#
# COMPACT_ATOMS: atom_id res chain seq x y z
N SER A 1 -10.43 -6.48 -21.27
CA SER A 1 -10.32 -5.07 -21.68
C SER A 1 -11.44 -4.21 -21.08
N ALA A 2 -12.72 -4.58 -21.19
CA ALA A 2 -13.85 -3.79 -20.67
C ALA A 2 -13.74 -3.46 -19.16
N TYR A 3 -13.35 -4.44 -18.34
CA TYR A 3 -13.06 -4.23 -16.92
C TYR A 3 -12.05 -3.10 -16.67
N VAL A 4 -10.92 -3.14 -17.38
CA VAL A 4 -9.83 -2.18 -17.21
C VAL A 4 -10.26 -0.78 -17.62
N ALA A 5 -11.02 -0.64 -18.70
CA ALA A 5 -11.55 0.65 -19.13
C ALA A 5 -12.57 1.26 -18.14
N ARG A 6 -13.26 0.41 -17.36
CA ARG A 6 -14.20 0.83 -16.31
C ARG A 6 -13.47 1.19 -15.00
N ALA A 7 -12.56 0.33 -14.56
CA ALA A 7 -11.91 0.45 -13.25
C ALA A 7 -10.70 1.40 -13.24
N TYR A 8 -10.07 1.62 -14.39
CA TYR A 8 -8.89 2.48 -14.53
C TYR A 8 -9.15 3.59 -15.56
N ALA A 9 -8.49 4.73 -15.39
CA ALA A 9 -8.52 5.79 -16.39
C ALA A 9 -8.01 5.25 -17.74
N SER A 10 -8.88 5.25 -18.75
CA SER A 10 -8.73 4.45 -19.97
C SER A 10 -7.48 4.75 -20.82
N LYS A 11 -6.84 5.91 -20.65
CA LYS A 11 -5.63 6.31 -21.38
C LYS A 11 -4.33 5.85 -20.72
N ASP A 12 -4.40 5.49 -19.44
CA ASP A 12 -3.23 5.28 -18.58
C ASP A 12 -3.05 3.80 -18.18
N ALA A 13 -3.91 2.91 -18.69
CA ALA A 13 -3.94 1.50 -18.32
C ALA A 13 -3.91 0.57 -19.54
N ALA A 14 -3.19 -0.54 -19.41
CA ALA A 14 -3.10 -1.60 -20.39
C ALA A 14 -3.22 -2.96 -19.71
N CYS A 15 -3.77 -3.94 -20.42
CA CYS A 15 -3.82 -5.33 -19.97
C CYS A 15 -3.46 -6.30 -21.09
N GLY A 16 -2.90 -7.44 -20.70
CA GLY A 16 -2.60 -8.56 -21.59
C GLY A 16 -2.95 -9.88 -20.93
N VAL A 17 -3.42 -10.83 -21.74
CA VAL A 17 -3.68 -12.22 -21.34
C VAL A 17 -2.80 -13.11 -22.20
N PHE A 18 -2.06 -13.99 -21.57
CA PHE A 18 -1.09 -14.86 -22.20
C PHE A 18 -1.34 -16.30 -21.75
N SER A 19 -1.02 -17.26 -22.61
CA SER A 19 -0.87 -18.64 -22.17
C SER A 19 0.43 -18.79 -21.39
N SER A 20 0.39 -19.61 -20.34
CA SER A 20 1.56 -19.95 -19.55
C SER A 20 2.60 -20.71 -20.40
N VAL A 21 3.86 -20.34 -20.20
CA VAL A 21 5.00 -20.95 -20.88
C VAL A 21 5.32 -22.26 -20.16
N GLY A 22 4.72 -23.36 -20.62
CA GLY A 22 4.90 -24.68 -19.99
C GLY A 22 3.88 -25.75 -20.39
N GLY A 23 2.81 -25.40 -21.10
CA GLY A 23 1.81 -26.38 -21.57
C GLY A 23 0.84 -26.86 -20.47
N ASP A 24 0.87 -26.24 -19.29
CA ASP A 24 -0.04 -26.50 -18.17
C ASP A 24 -1.46 -25.91 -18.37
N GLY A 25 -1.70 -25.24 -19.50
CA GLY A 25 -2.99 -24.62 -19.80
C GLY A 25 -3.34 -23.42 -18.92
N ALA A 26 -2.41 -22.95 -18.08
CA ALA A 26 -2.66 -21.82 -17.20
C ALA A 26 -2.69 -20.49 -17.98
N LEU A 27 -3.49 -19.54 -17.50
CA LEU A 27 -3.59 -18.20 -18.05
C LEU A 27 -2.81 -17.21 -17.19
N GLU A 28 -1.94 -16.43 -17.82
CA GLU A 28 -1.20 -15.33 -17.20
C GLU A 28 -1.87 -14.02 -17.58
N LEU A 29 -2.38 -13.30 -16.58
CA LEU A 29 -3.02 -11.99 -16.76
C LEU A 29 -2.12 -10.91 -16.20
N ARG A 30 -1.87 -9.90 -17.02
CA ARG A 30 -1.07 -8.73 -16.66
C ARG A 30 -1.91 -7.48 -16.82
N LEU A 31 -1.90 -6.65 -15.79
CA LEU A 31 -2.47 -5.32 -15.80
C LEU A 31 -1.40 -4.33 -15.37
N ALA A 32 -1.26 -3.24 -16.11
CA ALA A 32 -0.42 -2.13 -15.74
C ALA A 32 -1.19 -0.83 -15.94
N ALA A 33 -1.21 0.01 -14.91
CA ALA A 33 -1.67 1.38 -15.01
C ALA A 33 -0.59 2.32 -14.47
N HIS A 34 -0.39 3.44 -15.14
CA HIS A 34 0.63 4.41 -14.78
C HIS A 34 0.15 5.82 -15.04
N ARG A 35 0.29 6.68 -14.04
CA ARG A 35 0.01 8.10 -14.18
C ARG A 35 1.14 8.88 -13.56
N ALA A 36 1.61 9.91 -14.25
CA ALA A 36 2.64 10.79 -13.76
C ALA A 36 2.32 12.23 -14.11
N SER A 37 2.70 13.14 -13.23
CA SER A 37 2.59 14.57 -13.44
C SER A 37 3.86 15.21 -12.90
N ALA A 38 4.83 15.44 -13.79
CA ALA A 38 6.09 16.07 -13.43
C ALA A 38 5.89 17.51 -12.92
N THR A 39 4.96 18.24 -13.53
CA THR A 39 4.57 19.60 -13.10
C THR A 39 4.04 19.64 -11.67
N ASN A 40 3.41 18.55 -11.21
CA ASN A 40 2.89 18.41 -9.85
C ASN A 40 3.79 17.51 -8.99
N PHE A 41 5.02 17.23 -9.42
CA PHE A 41 6.03 16.48 -8.68
C PHE A 41 5.61 15.08 -8.20
N TRP A 42 4.83 14.33 -8.99
CA TRP A 42 4.44 12.97 -8.62
C TRP A 42 4.36 11.96 -9.76
N SER A 43 4.54 10.69 -9.41
CA SER A 43 4.27 9.54 -10.28
C SER A 43 3.67 8.39 -9.49
N GLY A 44 2.78 7.64 -10.13
CA GLY A 44 2.06 6.52 -9.57
C GLY A 44 1.97 5.38 -10.57
N ARG A 45 2.14 4.15 -10.08
CA ARG A 45 2.07 2.93 -10.89
C ARG A 45 1.36 1.83 -10.14
N TRP A 46 0.41 1.20 -10.82
CA TRP A 46 -0.26 -0.03 -10.41
C TRP A 46 0.14 -1.14 -11.36
N ARG A 47 0.60 -2.28 -10.84
CA ARG A 47 0.91 -3.47 -11.62
C ARG A 47 0.29 -4.67 -10.96
N ALA A 48 -0.57 -5.38 -11.68
CA ALA A 48 -1.10 -6.65 -11.22
C ALA A 48 -0.61 -7.79 -12.11
N ARG A 49 -0.25 -8.89 -11.47
CA ARG A 49 0.02 -10.18 -12.10
C ARG A 49 -0.92 -11.20 -11.49
N TYR A 50 -1.65 -11.89 -12.32
CA TYR A 50 -2.44 -13.05 -11.91
C TYR A 50 -2.08 -14.26 -12.76
N ARG A 51 -2.10 -15.43 -12.14
CA ARG A 51 -2.01 -16.72 -12.79
C ARG A 51 -3.26 -17.52 -12.42
N ALA A 52 -4.01 -17.92 -13.44
CA ALA A 52 -5.22 -18.72 -13.29
C ALA A 52 -4.94 -20.13 -13.82
N GLU A 53 -4.93 -21.11 -12.94
CA GLU A 53 -4.74 -22.53 -13.26
C GLU A 53 -6.08 -23.22 -13.22
N GLN A 54 -6.43 -23.97 -14.27
CA GLN A 54 -7.62 -24.83 -14.21
C GLN A 54 -7.36 -25.97 -13.23
N THR A 55 -8.21 -26.07 -12.22
CA THR A 55 -8.31 -27.26 -11.39
C THR A 55 -9.34 -28.18 -12.02
N GLY A 56 -9.21 -29.50 -11.83
CA GLY A 56 -10.30 -30.42 -12.15
C GLY A 56 -11.64 -29.94 -11.56
N ASP A 57 -12.74 -30.35 -12.17
CA ASP A 57 -14.12 -30.07 -11.71
C ASP A 57 -14.67 -28.65 -11.96
N GLY A 58 -14.23 -27.97 -13.03
CA GLY A 58 -14.84 -26.69 -13.44
C GLY A 58 -14.51 -25.53 -12.49
N ALA A 59 -13.32 -25.55 -11.89
CA ALA A 59 -12.82 -24.51 -11.01
C ALA A 59 -11.44 -24.01 -11.47
N LEU A 60 -11.11 -22.77 -11.09
CA LEU A 60 -9.84 -22.13 -11.32
C LEU A 60 -9.17 -21.85 -9.98
N ARG A 61 -7.87 -22.08 -9.91
CA ARG A 61 -7.02 -21.58 -8.83
C ARG A 61 -6.36 -20.28 -9.29
N LEU A 62 -6.72 -19.18 -8.63
CA LEU A 62 -6.18 -17.85 -8.87
C LEU A 62 -5.08 -17.55 -7.86
N THR A 63 -3.87 -17.32 -8.37
CA THR A 63 -2.71 -16.82 -7.61
C THR A 63 -2.23 -15.52 -8.25
N GLY A 64 -1.48 -14.71 -7.51
CA GLY A 64 -0.99 -13.46 -8.06
C GLY A 64 -0.59 -12.44 -7.01
N ALA A 65 -0.23 -11.26 -7.49
CA ALA A 65 0.07 -10.12 -6.65
C ALA A 65 -0.23 -8.80 -7.36
N VAL A 66 -0.59 -7.81 -6.56
CA VAL A 66 -0.76 -6.42 -6.97
C VAL A 66 0.30 -5.56 -6.31
N LYS A 67 1.02 -4.80 -7.11
CA LYS A 67 2.09 -3.90 -6.68
C LYS A 67 1.74 -2.45 -6.98
N VAL A 68 1.86 -1.60 -5.96
CA VAL A 68 1.64 -0.17 -6.05
C VAL A 68 2.92 0.56 -5.70
N CYS A 69 3.33 1.46 -6.60
CA CYS A 69 4.48 2.33 -6.42
C CYS A 69 4.02 3.77 -6.61
N VAL A 70 4.22 4.63 -5.61
CA VAL A 70 3.95 6.08 -5.69
C VAL A 70 5.20 6.82 -5.26
N HIS A 71 5.52 7.91 -5.95
CA HIS A 71 6.64 8.78 -5.64
C HIS A 71 6.16 10.22 -5.73
N TYR A 72 6.30 10.97 -4.63
CA TYR A 72 6.04 12.40 -4.54
C TYR A 72 7.34 13.10 -4.12
N TYR A 73 7.69 14.17 -4.82
CA TYR A 73 9.00 14.82 -4.69
C TYR A 73 8.96 16.35 -4.69
N GLU A 74 7.84 16.94 -4.28
CA GLU A 74 7.78 18.39 -3.99
C GLU A 74 8.40 18.65 -2.62
N GLU A 75 9.46 19.45 -2.57
CA GLU A 75 10.16 19.84 -1.33
C GLU A 75 10.61 18.66 -0.44
N GLY A 76 10.79 17.47 -1.03
CA GLY A 76 11.13 16.25 -0.32
C GLY A 76 11.20 15.04 -1.27
N ASN A 77 11.32 13.84 -0.71
CA ASN A 77 11.23 12.58 -1.45
C ASN A 77 10.47 11.57 -0.60
N VAL A 78 9.21 11.32 -0.96
CA VAL A 78 8.33 10.39 -0.27
C VAL A 78 7.89 9.31 -1.25
N GLN A 79 8.05 8.05 -0.85
CA GLN A 79 7.74 6.91 -1.69
C GLN A 79 6.85 5.91 -0.94
N LEU A 80 5.86 5.38 -1.65
CA LEU A 80 5.08 4.21 -1.26
C LEU A 80 5.47 3.06 -2.18
N ASN A 81 5.88 1.94 -1.60
CA ASN A 81 6.11 0.68 -2.33
C ASN A 81 5.41 -0.43 -1.57
N THR A 82 4.28 -0.91 -2.09
CA THR A 82 3.46 -1.93 -1.44
C THR A 82 3.12 -3.05 -2.41
N GLU A 83 2.97 -4.25 -1.86
CA GLU A 83 2.64 -5.45 -2.60
C GLU A 83 1.60 -6.24 -1.81
N PHE A 84 0.57 -6.72 -2.52
CA PHE A 84 -0.53 -7.48 -1.96
C PHE A 84 -0.66 -8.79 -2.74
N GLY A 85 -0.33 -9.89 -2.09
CA GLY A 85 -0.42 -11.23 -2.65
C GLY A 85 -1.82 -11.82 -2.50
N VAL A 86 -2.22 -12.64 -3.47
CA VAL A 86 -3.42 -13.47 -3.39
C VAL A 86 -3.07 -14.77 -2.66
N GLU A 87 -2.92 -14.68 -1.34
CA GLU A 87 -2.58 -15.81 -0.48
C GLU A 87 -3.56 -15.92 0.71
N PRO A 88 -4.24 -17.08 0.89
CA PRO A 88 -4.15 -18.29 0.06
C PRO A 88 -4.78 -18.10 -1.34
N ALA A 89 -4.38 -18.96 -2.28
CA ALA A 89 -4.94 -18.97 -3.63
C ALA A 89 -6.48 -19.01 -3.61
N LYS A 90 -7.13 -18.13 -4.38
CA LYS A 90 -8.60 -18.08 -4.45
C LYS A 90 -9.10 -19.13 -5.45
N VAL A 91 -10.04 -19.98 -5.02
CA VAL A 91 -10.71 -20.94 -5.89
C VAL A 91 -11.97 -20.32 -6.47
N VAL A 92 -12.07 -20.28 -7.80
CA VAL A 92 -13.16 -19.64 -8.55
C VAL A 92 -13.87 -20.71 -9.37
N LYS A 93 -15.13 -21.01 -9.01
CA LYS A 93 -15.98 -21.90 -9.83
C LYS A 93 -16.52 -21.12 -11.02
N TYR A 94 -16.61 -21.78 -12.17
CA TYR A 94 -17.16 -21.20 -13.40
C TYR A 94 -18.16 -22.15 -14.07
N GLY A 95 -19.12 -21.58 -14.79
CA GLY A 95 -20.08 -22.35 -15.58
C GLY A 95 -19.49 -22.88 -16.89
N GLU A 96 -20.27 -23.60 -17.68
CA GLU A 96 -19.82 -24.08 -18.97
C GLU A 96 -19.57 -22.93 -19.96
N GLY A 97 -18.47 -23.03 -20.72
CA GLY A 97 -18.12 -22.08 -21.79
C GLY A 97 -17.07 -21.03 -21.42
N ALA A 98 -16.40 -20.51 -22.44
CA ALA A 98 -15.30 -19.56 -22.30
C ALA A 98 -15.73 -18.20 -21.73
N GLU A 99 -16.97 -17.78 -21.99
CA GLU A 99 -17.50 -16.51 -21.51
C GLU A 99 -17.78 -16.54 -20.00
N ALA A 100 -18.35 -17.64 -19.50
CA ALA A 100 -18.57 -17.86 -18.08
C ALA A 100 -17.26 -17.90 -17.29
N LEU A 101 -16.23 -18.56 -17.85
CA LEU A 101 -14.87 -18.56 -17.32
C LEU A 101 -14.29 -17.14 -17.21
N ALA A 102 -14.37 -16.36 -18.29
CA ALA A 102 -13.82 -15.01 -18.34
C ALA A 102 -14.53 -14.07 -17.33
N SER A 103 -15.86 -14.16 -17.23
CA SER A 103 -16.65 -13.35 -16.30
C SER A 103 -16.32 -13.68 -14.84
N ALA A 104 -16.24 -14.97 -14.49
CA ALA A 104 -15.87 -15.42 -13.14
C ALA A 104 -14.45 -14.97 -12.76
N LEU A 105 -13.50 -15.06 -13.69
CA LEU A 105 -12.11 -14.64 -13.48
C LEU A 105 -12.01 -13.13 -13.27
N VAL A 106 -12.70 -12.33 -14.08
CA VAL A 106 -12.73 -10.86 -13.93
C VAL A 106 -13.38 -10.46 -12.60
N GLY A 107 -14.47 -11.11 -12.20
CA GLY A 107 -15.11 -10.85 -10.91
C GLY A 107 -14.21 -11.17 -9.72
N ALA A 108 -13.44 -12.26 -9.80
CA ALA A 108 -12.47 -12.61 -8.77
C ALA A 108 -11.31 -11.62 -8.68
N ILE A 109 -10.79 -11.16 -9.82
CA ILE A 109 -9.76 -10.10 -9.88
C ILE A 109 -10.30 -8.80 -9.29
N GLU A 110 -11.51 -8.40 -9.66
CA GLU A 110 -12.14 -7.19 -9.14
C GLU A 110 -12.29 -7.23 -7.62
N ALA A 111 -12.72 -8.37 -7.07
CA ALA A 111 -12.82 -8.54 -5.62
C ALA A 111 -11.44 -8.43 -4.92
N VAL A 112 -10.38 -9.00 -5.49
CA VAL A 112 -9.00 -8.88 -4.97
C VAL A 112 -8.53 -7.42 -5.00
N GLU A 113 -8.76 -6.71 -6.10
CA GLU A 113 -8.31 -5.32 -6.23
C GLU A 113 -9.09 -4.37 -5.32
N GLN A 114 -10.38 -4.61 -5.12
CA GLN A 114 -11.20 -3.87 -4.16
C GLN A 114 -10.78 -4.12 -2.71
N GLU A 115 -10.51 -5.38 -2.36
CA GLU A 115 -9.99 -5.76 -1.04
C GLU A 115 -8.65 -5.07 -0.75
N TYR A 116 -7.74 -5.08 -1.72
CA TYR A 116 -6.46 -4.39 -1.57
C TYR A 116 -6.65 -2.86 -1.46
N HIS A 117 -7.51 -2.26 -2.28
CA HIS A 117 -7.80 -0.83 -2.20
C HIS A 117 -8.34 -0.43 -0.82
N ALA A 118 -9.30 -1.19 -0.29
CA ALA A 118 -9.84 -0.97 1.04
C ALA A 118 -8.76 -1.13 2.13
N SER A 119 -7.91 -2.16 2.02
CA SER A 119 -6.82 -2.37 2.98
C SER A 119 -5.80 -1.22 3.00
N LEU A 120 -5.48 -0.64 1.84
CA LEU A 120 -4.62 0.54 1.74
C LEU A 120 -5.27 1.76 2.40
N GLN A 121 -6.56 1.98 2.16
CA GLN A 121 -7.29 3.08 2.78
C GLN A 121 -7.28 2.98 4.31
N GLU A 122 -7.56 1.80 4.85
CA GLU A 122 -7.50 1.56 6.30
C GLU A 122 -6.09 1.71 6.85
N ALA A 123 -5.06 1.21 6.16
CA ALA A 123 -3.66 1.39 6.57
C ALA A 123 -3.27 2.87 6.65
N PHE A 124 -3.67 3.70 5.68
CA PHE A 124 -3.40 5.13 5.71
C PHE A 124 -4.17 5.88 6.81
N LYS A 125 -5.42 5.47 7.10
CA LYS A 125 -6.16 6.00 8.26
C LYS A 125 -5.42 5.70 9.55
N GLU A 126 -4.98 4.45 9.74
CA GLU A 126 -4.24 4.01 10.92
C GLU A 126 -2.91 4.76 11.10
N PHE A 127 -2.13 4.90 10.02
CA PHE A 127 -0.87 5.65 10.05
C PHE A 127 -1.07 7.09 10.51
N SER A 128 -2.10 7.76 9.97
CA SER A 128 -2.41 9.14 10.33
C SER A 128 -2.92 9.31 11.76
N ALA A 129 -3.65 8.32 12.27
CA ALA A 129 -4.32 8.38 13.55
C ALA A 129 -3.38 8.01 14.72
N ASN A 130 -2.56 6.98 14.55
CA ASN A 130 -1.83 6.35 15.67
C ASN A 130 -0.33 6.31 15.41
N THR A 131 0.12 5.66 14.34
CA THR A 131 1.56 5.36 14.14
C THR A 131 2.44 6.60 14.12
N PHE A 132 2.04 7.67 13.41
CA PHE A 132 2.84 8.90 13.40
C PHE A 132 2.82 9.65 14.73
N LYS A 133 1.75 9.51 15.54
CA LYS A 133 1.67 10.14 16.87
C LYS A 133 2.59 9.45 17.87
N ASP A 134 2.73 8.13 17.77
CA ASP A 134 3.62 7.34 18.61
C ASP A 134 5.08 7.67 18.34
N LEU A 135 5.43 7.91 17.06
CA LEU A 135 6.77 8.37 16.70
C LEU A 135 7.04 9.80 17.19
N ARG A 136 6.10 10.72 16.93
CA ARG A 136 6.21 12.11 17.38
C ARG A 136 4.83 12.73 17.59
N ARG A 137 4.56 13.08 18.84
CA ARG A 137 3.35 13.83 19.19
C ARG A 137 3.40 15.23 18.59
N LYS A 138 2.25 15.70 18.11
CA LYS A 138 2.08 17.10 17.64
C LYS A 138 2.30 18.11 18.77
N LEU A 139 1.93 17.76 19.99
CA LEU A 139 2.17 18.53 21.21
C LEU A 139 2.68 17.63 22.34
N PRO A 140 3.47 18.18 23.28
CA PRO A 140 3.79 17.52 24.53
C PRO A 140 2.53 16.99 25.26
N VAL A 141 2.72 16.05 26.19
CA VAL A 141 1.61 15.46 26.98
C VAL A 141 0.76 16.53 27.68
N THR A 142 1.39 17.63 28.07
CA THR A 142 0.75 18.80 28.71
C THR A 142 -0.21 19.56 27.79
N MET A 143 -0.30 19.23 26.49
CA MET A 143 -1.09 19.95 25.48
C MET A 143 -0.71 21.44 25.34
N ALA A 144 0.48 21.82 25.79
CA ALA A 144 1.04 23.16 25.63
C ALA A 144 2.36 23.09 24.88
N LYS A 145 2.71 24.16 24.15
CA LYS A 145 4.04 24.28 23.56
C LYS A 145 5.10 24.23 24.66
N PHE A 146 6.27 23.72 24.30
CA PHE A 146 7.39 23.63 25.24
C PHE A 146 7.80 25.03 25.70
N ASP A 147 7.82 25.24 27.01
CA ASP A 147 8.27 26.48 27.62
C ASP A 147 9.78 26.41 27.84
N TRP A 148 10.52 27.03 26.92
CA TRP A 148 11.98 27.09 26.97
C TRP A 148 12.51 27.85 28.18
N GLN A 149 11.83 28.91 28.63
CA GLN A 149 12.30 29.74 29.75
C GLN A 149 12.23 28.95 31.06
N ARG A 150 11.11 28.26 31.30
CA ARG A 150 10.94 27.43 32.49
C ARG A 150 11.89 26.23 32.50
N ALA A 151 12.18 25.64 31.35
CA ALA A 151 13.15 24.55 31.22
C ALA A 151 14.58 25.02 31.54
N GLN A 152 15.00 26.17 30.97
CA GLN A 152 16.31 26.76 31.25
C GLN A 152 16.49 27.05 32.74
N HIS A 153 15.49 27.64 33.39
CA HIS A 153 15.55 27.93 34.82
C HIS A 153 15.67 26.65 35.66
N LYS A 154 14.93 25.58 35.32
CA LYS A 154 15.04 24.29 36.04
C LYS A 154 16.44 23.68 35.90
N VAL A 155 16.98 23.64 34.69
CA VAL A 155 18.33 23.09 34.43
C VAL A 155 19.40 23.90 35.16
N ALA A 156 19.30 25.23 35.16
CA ALA A 156 20.22 26.11 35.87
C ALA A 156 20.21 25.87 37.40
N VAL A 157 19.02 25.68 37.99
CA VAL A 157 18.88 25.38 39.42
C VAL A 157 19.47 24.00 39.74
N GLU A 158 19.21 22.98 38.92
CA GLU A 158 19.78 21.64 39.13
C GLU A 158 21.31 21.62 39.03
N LEU A 159 21.88 22.36 38.06
CA LEU A 159 23.33 22.51 37.93
C LEU A 159 23.94 23.19 39.16
N ALA A 160 23.37 24.32 39.59
CA ALA A 160 23.85 25.05 40.77
C ALA A 160 23.74 24.22 42.07
N THR A 161 22.74 23.32 42.14
CA THR A 161 22.58 22.40 43.28
C THR A 161 23.66 21.32 43.27
N LYS A 162 23.92 20.70 42.11
CA LYS A 162 25.00 19.72 41.95
C LYS A 162 26.39 20.31 42.22
N GLU A 163 26.64 21.56 41.82
CA GLU A 163 27.90 22.25 42.14
C GLU A 163 28.09 22.41 43.65
N LYS A 164 27.05 22.79 44.39
CA LYS A 164 27.11 22.92 45.85
C LYS A 164 27.34 21.58 46.54
N GLU A 165 26.70 20.52 46.07
CA GLU A 165 26.89 19.15 46.60
C GLU A 165 28.31 18.63 46.32
N ALA A 166 28.85 18.90 45.12
CA ALA A 166 30.23 18.51 44.76
C ALA A 166 31.30 19.26 45.57
N VAL A 167 31.01 20.50 46.00
CA VAL A 167 31.88 21.29 46.88
C VAL A 167 31.74 20.86 48.34
N ALA A 168 30.55 20.46 48.79
CA ALA A 168 30.30 20.00 50.16
C ALA A 168 30.77 18.56 50.44
N GLY A 169 30.95 17.73 49.40
CA GLY A 169 31.48 16.36 49.50
C GLY A 169 33.01 16.25 49.43
N LYS A 170 33.73 17.37 49.42
CA LYS A 170 35.20 17.45 49.56
C LYS A 170 35.55 18.01 50.93
#